data_AF-A0A7Z9KR94-F1
#
_entry.id   AF-A0A7Z9KR94-F1
#
_cell.length_a   1.000
_cell.length_b   1.000
_cell.length_c   1.000
_cell.angle_alpha   90.00
_cell.angle_beta   90.00
_cell.angle_gamma   90.00
#
_symmetry.space_group_name_H-M   'P 1'
#
loop_
_entity.id
_entity.type
_entity.pdbx_description
1 polymer ?
#
loop_
_entity_poly.entity_id
_entity_poly.type
_entity_poly.pdbx_seq_one_letter_code
_entity_poly.pdbx_strand_id
1 'polypeptide(L)'
;GLKVVIVPFSMYCWGKESLVHWWGEVAEYYKDYPADLIFEVINEPKMAGHPDGKEAETMEWYSACIQEVRRSNPARLLAVGGPHFNGVKLLTEYVTPEYLSYKLKDGSGFCDDPNIWGVFHCYHPRGFTHGAKDQDINRDHPGWREEILADLEEASAWSRKYDKRVYLSEWGSRVNHEVKHVEEYTAFVVPELSKRGIEWSYYCGLFSNAWPYGLYNSEWGFEGVERVVKNLTGKEPPKEVPSTNQIVNSDFQLDLADWNSSEYVIKGTADGQGVGGSRAIRVHVPFVPMDTFDPEMKRKKTPSLYQQYEPDWQFRAMGINHANKYTIQLRRSNIYKISFFAKCEVGQARLQIRLGHAPDNEPVIWTS
;
A
#
# COMPACT_ATOMS: atom_id res chain seq x y z
N GLY A 1 9.41 19.53 -6.37
CA GLY A 1 10.62 19.18 -5.61
C GLY A 1 10.76 17.68 -5.63
N LEU A 2 9.86 17.00 -4.92
CA LEU A 2 9.48 15.63 -5.26
C LEU A 2 8.43 15.66 -6.38
N LYS A 3 8.42 14.62 -7.21
CA LYS A 3 7.27 14.29 -8.06
C LYS A 3 6.26 13.55 -7.20
N VAL A 4 4.97 13.78 -7.45
CA VAL A 4 3.87 13.13 -6.73
C VAL A 4 2.98 12.45 -7.74
N VAL A 5 2.65 11.18 -7.51
CA VAL A 5 1.66 10.45 -8.31
C VAL A 5 0.41 10.29 -7.46
N ILE A 6 -0.73 10.75 -7.98
CA ILE A 6 -2.05 10.46 -7.40
C ILE A 6 -2.72 9.40 -8.28
N VAL A 7 -3.23 8.36 -7.63
CA VAL A 7 -3.92 7.25 -8.27
C VAL A 7 -5.14 6.86 -7.44
N PRO A 8 -6.29 6.53 -8.04
CA PRO A 8 -7.37 5.85 -7.35
C PRO A 8 -6.90 4.42 -7.02
N PHE A 9 -6.49 4.22 -5.77
CA PHE A 9 -6.09 2.91 -5.25
C PHE A 9 -7.32 2.07 -4.91
N SER A 10 -7.21 0.78 -5.17
CA SER A 10 -8.26 -0.25 -5.10
C SER A 10 -9.33 -0.10 -4.01
N MET A 11 -10.56 -0.47 -4.41
CA MET A 11 -11.86 -0.36 -3.73
C MET A 11 -12.61 0.95 -3.99
N TYR A 12 -13.83 0.84 -4.55
CA TYR A 12 -14.85 1.91 -4.64
C TYR A 12 -14.80 2.86 -5.85
N CYS A 13 -14.34 2.41 -7.02
CA CYS A 13 -14.60 3.18 -8.24
C CYS A 13 -16.10 3.22 -8.64
N TRP A 14 -16.94 2.34 -8.06
CA TRP A 14 -18.41 2.30 -8.22
C TRP A 14 -18.93 2.44 -9.67
N GLY A 15 -18.20 1.88 -10.65
CA GLY A 15 -18.56 1.93 -12.07
C GLY A 15 -17.81 3.01 -12.87
N LYS A 16 -17.96 2.95 -14.20
CA LYS A 16 -17.27 3.86 -15.14
C LYS A 16 -17.63 5.32 -14.86
N GLU A 17 -18.91 5.62 -14.72
CA GLU A 17 -19.40 6.99 -14.54
C GLU A 17 -18.91 7.60 -13.24
N SER A 18 -18.93 6.83 -12.15
CA SER A 18 -18.45 7.25 -10.84
C SER A 18 -16.95 7.56 -10.85
N LEU A 19 -16.14 6.71 -11.50
CA LEU A 19 -14.71 6.96 -11.66
C LEU A 19 -14.43 8.22 -12.51
N VAL A 20 -15.14 8.40 -13.62
CA VAL A 20 -15.00 9.59 -14.47
C VAL A 20 -15.39 10.85 -13.71
N HIS A 21 -16.48 10.82 -12.94
CA HIS A 21 -16.90 11.93 -12.10
C HIS A 21 -15.84 12.29 -11.05
N TRP A 22 -15.32 11.27 -10.34
CA TRP A 22 -14.25 11.45 -9.36
C TRP A 22 -13.01 12.08 -9.99
N TRP A 23 -12.62 11.62 -11.19
CA TRP A 23 -11.52 12.23 -11.93
C TRP A 23 -11.79 13.70 -12.29
N GLY A 24 -13.02 14.06 -12.64
CA GLY A 24 -13.41 15.46 -12.84
C GLY A 24 -13.18 16.32 -11.58
N GLU A 25 -13.62 15.83 -10.41
CA GLU A 25 -13.45 16.52 -9.12
C GLU A 25 -11.97 16.64 -8.73
N VAL A 26 -11.21 15.55 -8.81
CA VAL A 26 -9.78 15.52 -8.48
C VAL A 26 -8.97 16.39 -9.42
N ALA A 27 -9.23 16.31 -10.73
CA ALA A 27 -8.53 17.10 -11.73
C ALA A 27 -8.81 18.60 -11.53
N GLU A 28 -10.07 18.98 -11.26
CA GLU A 28 -10.42 20.37 -10.98
C GLU A 28 -9.77 20.88 -9.69
N TYR A 29 -9.81 20.10 -8.62
CA TYR A 29 -9.20 20.46 -7.33
C TYR A 29 -7.69 20.71 -7.45
N TYR A 30 -6.98 19.88 -8.22
CA TYR A 30 -5.54 19.96 -8.39
C TYR A 30 -5.09 20.73 -9.65
N LYS A 31 -5.99 21.40 -10.38
CA LYS A 31 -5.66 22.01 -11.69
C LYS A 31 -4.47 22.99 -11.64
N ASP A 32 -4.35 23.75 -10.56
CA ASP A 32 -3.32 24.78 -10.37
C ASP A 32 -2.05 24.23 -9.70
N TYR A 33 -1.99 22.91 -9.40
CA TYR A 33 -0.80 22.28 -8.84
C TYR A 33 0.28 22.10 -9.92
N PRO A 34 1.58 22.17 -9.55
CA PRO A 34 2.71 22.06 -10.47
C PRO A 34 2.68 20.78 -11.33
N ALA A 35 3.40 20.81 -12.45
CA ALA A 35 3.57 19.66 -13.34
C ALA A 35 4.27 18.44 -12.68
N ASP A 36 4.93 18.66 -11.54
CA ASP A 36 5.46 17.58 -10.68
C ASP A 36 4.35 16.65 -10.15
N LEU A 37 3.07 17.09 -10.17
CA LEU A 37 1.92 16.27 -9.86
C LEU A 37 1.42 15.53 -11.11
N ILE A 38 1.56 14.21 -11.06
CA ILE A 38 1.19 13.23 -12.08
C ILE A 38 -0.10 12.54 -11.65
N PHE A 39 -0.97 12.24 -12.60
CA PHE A 39 -2.13 11.38 -12.37
C PHE A 39 -1.89 10.01 -13.00
N GLU A 40 -1.90 8.96 -12.20
CA GLU A 40 -2.03 7.60 -12.71
C GLU A 40 -3.51 7.27 -12.74
N VAL A 41 -4.04 6.90 -13.91
CA VAL A 41 -5.49 6.95 -14.14
C VAL A 41 -6.24 5.86 -13.37
N ILE A 42 -5.68 4.64 -13.26
CA ILE A 42 -6.26 3.52 -12.50
C ILE A 42 -5.13 2.63 -11.97
N ASN A 43 -5.12 2.35 -10.67
CA ASN A 43 -4.28 1.31 -10.09
C ASN A 43 -4.94 -0.06 -10.26
N GLU A 44 -4.23 -1.04 -10.81
CA GLU A 44 -4.65 -2.46 -10.92
C GLU A 44 -6.17 -2.63 -11.15
N PRO A 45 -6.68 -2.34 -12.36
CA PRO A 45 -8.12 -2.28 -12.64
C PRO A 45 -8.97 -3.44 -12.10
N LYS A 46 -8.41 -4.66 -12.02
CA LYS A 46 -9.09 -5.82 -11.42
C LYS A 46 -9.42 -5.60 -9.94
N MET A 47 -8.53 -4.98 -9.17
CA MET A 47 -8.75 -4.66 -7.76
C MET A 47 -9.65 -3.43 -7.57
N ALA A 48 -9.84 -2.61 -8.60
CA ALA A 48 -10.77 -1.46 -8.60
C ALA A 48 -12.25 -1.86 -8.80
N GLY A 49 -12.55 -3.17 -8.86
CA GLY A 49 -13.91 -3.69 -9.07
C GLY A 49 -14.28 -3.93 -10.54
N HIS A 50 -13.29 -3.96 -11.43
CA HIS A 50 -13.51 -4.39 -12.82
C HIS A 50 -13.56 -5.93 -12.89
N PRO A 51 -14.67 -6.54 -13.33
CA PRO A 51 -14.75 -7.99 -13.48
C PRO A 51 -13.76 -8.47 -14.55
N ASP A 52 -13.23 -9.68 -14.37
CA ASP A 52 -12.39 -10.36 -15.36
C ASP A 52 -13.15 -10.54 -16.70
N GLY A 53 -12.43 -10.46 -17.83
CA GLY A 53 -12.93 -10.89 -19.15
C GLY A 53 -13.42 -9.80 -20.12
N LYS A 54 -13.07 -8.53 -19.87
CA LYS A 54 -13.34 -7.41 -20.80
C LYS A 54 -12.22 -6.37 -20.81
N GLU A 55 -11.03 -6.78 -21.21
CA GLU A 55 -9.82 -5.96 -21.26
C GLU A 55 -10.02 -4.67 -22.07
N ALA A 56 -10.71 -4.76 -23.21
CA ALA A 56 -11.06 -3.59 -24.03
C ALA A 56 -11.99 -2.61 -23.29
N GLU A 57 -12.93 -3.10 -22.48
CA GLU A 57 -13.82 -2.22 -21.69
C GLU A 57 -13.00 -1.41 -20.67
N THR A 58 -11.99 -2.01 -20.04
CA THR A 58 -11.08 -1.27 -19.15
C THR A 58 -10.41 -0.10 -19.88
N MET A 59 -10.03 -0.29 -21.15
CA MET A 59 -9.42 0.78 -21.94
C MET A 59 -10.40 1.89 -22.33
N GLU A 60 -11.70 1.59 -22.41
CA GLU A 60 -12.74 2.62 -22.56
C GLU A 60 -12.90 3.46 -21.29
N TRP A 61 -12.70 2.88 -20.10
CA TRP A 61 -12.71 3.62 -18.85
C TRP A 61 -11.52 4.58 -18.78
N TYR A 62 -10.32 4.10 -19.09
CA TYR A 62 -9.13 4.94 -19.24
C TYR A 62 -9.39 6.09 -20.23
N SER A 63 -9.96 5.79 -21.39
CA SER A 63 -10.28 6.80 -22.43
C SER A 63 -11.22 7.89 -21.90
N ALA A 64 -12.29 7.51 -21.21
CA ALA A 64 -13.25 8.46 -20.65
C ALA A 64 -12.63 9.33 -19.54
N CYS A 65 -11.82 8.73 -18.67
CA CYS A 65 -11.13 9.47 -17.60
C CYS A 65 -10.12 10.46 -18.16
N ILE A 66 -9.34 10.07 -19.17
CA ILE A 66 -8.39 10.97 -19.84
C ILE A 66 -9.11 12.17 -20.44
N GLN A 67 -10.22 11.94 -21.16
CA GLN A 67 -11.02 13.02 -21.74
C GLN A 67 -11.51 13.99 -20.66
N GLU A 68 -11.99 13.48 -19.53
CA GLU A 68 -12.50 14.31 -18.44
C GLU A 68 -11.38 15.12 -17.77
N VAL A 69 -10.26 14.48 -17.42
CA VAL A 69 -9.09 15.16 -16.84
C VAL A 69 -8.57 16.27 -17.76
N ARG A 70 -8.50 16.01 -19.07
CA ARG A 70 -8.00 16.98 -20.07
C ARG A 70 -8.83 18.26 -20.17
N ARG A 71 -10.06 18.29 -19.64
CA ARG A 71 -10.92 19.49 -19.66
C ARG A 71 -10.37 20.62 -18.78
N SER A 72 -9.83 20.27 -17.61
CA SER A 72 -9.22 21.22 -16.67
C SER A 72 -7.70 21.15 -16.66
N ASN A 73 -7.11 20.04 -17.15
CA ASN A 73 -5.68 19.78 -17.11
C ASN A 73 -5.13 19.37 -18.50
N PRO A 74 -5.07 20.30 -19.47
CA PRO A 74 -4.72 19.99 -20.85
C PRO A 74 -3.28 19.46 -21.03
N ALA A 75 -2.35 19.83 -20.14
CA ALA A 75 -0.94 19.46 -20.25
C ALA A 75 -0.43 18.56 -19.10
N ARG A 76 -1.29 18.09 -18.19
CA ARG A 76 -0.85 17.27 -17.06
C ARG A 76 -0.42 15.88 -17.55
N LEU A 77 0.71 15.39 -17.05
CA LEU A 77 1.16 14.03 -17.34
C LEU A 77 0.19 13.01 -16.74
N LEU A 78 -0.30 12.11 -17.59
CA LEU A 78 -1.12 10.96 -17.19
C LEU A 78 -0.34 9.67 -17.40
N ALA A 79 -0.25 8.85 -16.36
CA ALA A 79 0.26 7.49 -16.43
C ALA A 79 -0.92 6.52 -16.68
N VAL A 80 -0.79 5.67 -17.69
CA VAL A 80 -1.87 4.78 -18.17
C VAL A 80 -1.40 3.34 -18.23
N GLY A 81 -2.07 2.48 -17.48
CA GLY A 81 -1.74 1.07 -17.34
C GLY A 81 -2.59 0.18 -18.22
N GLY A 82 -2.23 -1.10 -18.24
CA GLY A 82 -3.04 -2.14 -18.87
C GLY A 82 -4.20 -2.60 -17.97
N PRO A 83 -5.03 -3.52 -18.48
CA PRO A 83 -6.01 -4.23 -17.68
C PRO A 83 -5.39 -5.07 -16.53
N HIS A 84 -6.25 -5.67 -15.70
CA HIS A 84 -5.89 -6.54 -14.58
C HIS A 84 -5.02 -5.89 -13.50
N PHE A 85 -3.77 -6.31 -13.35
CA PHE A 85 -2.83 -5.86 -12.31
C PHE A 85 -1.70 -5.01 -12.92
N ASN A 86 -1.98 -4.28 -14.01
CA ASN A 86 -0.98 -3.46 -14.72
C ASN A 86 0.28 -4.23 -15.14
N GLY A 87 0.20 -5.53 -15.41
CA GLY A 87 1.36 -6.31 -15.89
C GLY A 87 1.83 -5.83 -17.27
N VAL A 88 3.14 -5.90 -17.54
CA VAL A 88 3.74 -5.36 -18.78
C VAL A 88 3.12 -5.93 -20.06
N LYS A 89 2.78 -7.22 -20.07
CA LYS A 89 2.11 -7.84 -21.20
C LYS A 89 0.78 -7.16 -21.56
N LEU A 90 0.02 -6.77 -20.54
CA LEU A 90 -1.27 -6.10 -20.75
C LEU A 90 -1.08 -4.62 -21.10
N LEU A 91 0.01 -3.98 -20.63
CA LEU A 91 0.44 -2.68 -21.15
C LEU A 91 0.66 -2.77 -22.67
N THR A 92 1.40 -3.78 -23.14
CA THR A 92 1.80 -3.86 -24.56
C THR A 92 0.67 -4.28 -25.50
N GLU A 93 -0.25 -5.12 -25.03
CA GLU A 93 -1.41 -5.59 -25.79
C GLU A 93 -2.52 -4.53 -25.87
N TYR A 94 -2.79 -3.79 -24.78
CA TYR A 94 -3.99 -2.96 -24.66
C TYR A 94 -3.74 -1.46 -24.55
N VAL A 95 -2.57 -0.98 -24.12
CA VAL A 95 -2.29 0.47 -24.13
C VAL A 95 -1.75 0.85 -25.50
N THR A 96 -2.64 0.77 -26.49
CA THR A 96 -2.34 1.00 -27.90
C THR A 96 -3.37 1.96 -28.51
N PRO A 97 -3.09 2.56 -29.69
CA PRO A 97 -4.07 3.42 -30.37
C PRO A 97 -5.40 2.73 -30.68
N GLU A 98 -5.42 1.40 -30.78
CA GLU A 98 -6.62 0.60 -31.07
C GLU A 98 -7.59 0.59 -29.89
N TYR A 99 -7.08 0.35 -28.68
CA TYR A 99 -7.91 0.20 -27.48
C TYR A 99 -7.98 1.46 -26.63
N LEU A 100 -6.89 2.24 -26.52
CA LEU A 100 -6.86 3.54 -25.84
C LEU A 100 -7.20 4.67 -26.83
N SER A 101 -8.41 4.61 -27.38
CA SER A 101 -8.81 5.31 -28.60
C SER A 101 -9.50 6.68 -28.36
N TYR A 102 -9.28 7.30 -27.19
CA TYR A 102 -9.87 8.60 -26.86
C TYR A 102 -9.53 9.69 -27.89
N LYS A 103 -10.46 10.66 -28.01
CA LYS A 103 -10.30 11.86 -28.83
C LYS A 103 -10.64 13.13 -28.06
N LEU A 104 -9.77 14.13 -28.12
CA LEU A 104 -9.99 15.45 -27.54
C LEU A 104 -10.77 16.34 -28.52
N LYS A 105 -11.18 17.53 -28.07
CA LYS A 105 -12.02 18.45 -28.86
C LYS A 105 -11.38 18.90 -30.18
N ASP A 106 -10.05 18.92 -30.25
CA ASP A 106 -9.28 19.26 -31.44
C ASP A 106 -8.98 18.05 -32.34
N GLY A 107 -9.49 16.86 -32.00
CA GLY A 107 -9.27 15.62 -32.74
C GLY A 107 -7.98 14.88 -32.39
N SER A 108 -7.12 15.46 -31.54
CA SER A 108 -5.93 14.79 -31.01
C SER A 108 -6.33 13.59 -30.15
N GLY A 109 -5.48 12.56 -30.09
CA GLY A 109 -5.69 11.40 -29.23
C GLY A 109 -4.38 10.81 -28.74
N PHE A 110 -4.36 9.51 -28.44
CA PHE A 110 -3.18 8.82 -27.90
C PHE A 110 -1.89 9.13 -28.67
N CYS A 111 -1.88 9.04 -30.00
CA CYS A 111 -0.67 9.28 -30.79
C CYS A 111 -0.15 10.73 -30.70
N ASP A 112 -1.07 11.69 -30.49
CA ASP A 112 -0.78 13.12 -30.55
C ASP A 112 -0.52 13.73 -29.16
N ASP A 113 -0.97 13.07 -28.08
CA ASP A 113 -0.79 13.54 -26.70
C ASP A 113 0.61 13.18 -26.16
N PRO A 114 1.52 14.17 -25.98
CA PRO A 114 2.87 13.93 -25.50
C PRO A 114 2.93 13.67 -23.98
N ASN A 115 1.83 13.91 -23.26
CA ASN A 115 1.74 13.83 -21.80
C ASN A 115 1.04 12.54 -21.36
N ILE A 116 1.20 11.46 -22.13
CA ILE A 116 0.76 10.10 -21.79
C ILE A 116 2.00 9.23 -21.62
N TRP A 117 2.16 8.64 -20.43
CA TRP A 117 3.17 7.63 -20.15
C TRP A 117 2.51 6.28 -19.92
N GLY A 118 3.15 5.20 -20.39
CA GLY A 118 2.74 3.84 -20.03
C GLY A 118 3.14 3.54 -18.59
N VAL A 119 2.28 2.88 -17.83
CA VAL A 119 2.63 2.36 -16.50
C VAL A 119 2.49 0.85 -16.44
N PHE A 120 3.40 0.19 -15.73
CA PHE A 120 3.31 -1.23 -15.46
C PHE A 120 3.83 -1.56 -14.05
N HIS A 121 3.40 -2.72 -13.54
CA HIS A 121 3.85 -3.31 -12.29
C HIS A 121 4.75 -4.51 -12.59
N CYS A 122 5.82 -4.70 -11.83
CA CYS A 122 6.72 -5.86 -11.98
C CYS A 122 7.00 -6.47 -10.60
N TYR A 123 6.28 -7.54 -10.29
CA TYR A 123 6.42 -8.32 -9.06
C TYR A 123 6.95 -9.72 -9.33
N HIS A 124 7.92 -9.83 -10.23
CA HIS A 124 8.58 -11.09 -10.55
C HIS A 124 9.84 -11.30 -9.68
N PRO A 125 10.11 -12.55 -9.23
CA PRO A 125 9.21 -13.70 -9.27
C PRO A 125 8.11 -13.57 -8.21
N ARG A 126 6.84 -13.84 -8.58
CA ARG A 126 5.69 -13.66 -7.67
C ARG A 126 5.83 -14.47 -6.38
N GLY A 127 6.43 -15.66 -6.45
CA GLY A 127 6.66 -16.50 -5.28
C GLY A 127 7.58 -15.85 -4.24
N PHE A 128 8.59 -15.08 -4.68
CA PHE A 128 9.47 -14.31 -3.82
C PHE A 128 8.79 -13.01 -3.40
N THR A 129 8.35 -12.19 -4.36
CA THR A 129 7.82 -10.84 -4.07
C THR A 129 6.55 -10.82 -3.22
N HIS A 130 5.74 -11.89 -3.24
CA HIS A 130 4.49 -12.01 -2.49
C HIS A 130 4.47 -13.22 -1.54
N GLY A 131 5.54 -13.99 -1.48
CA GLY A 131 5.61 -15.20 -0.66
C GLY A 131 5.46 -14.89 0.82
N ALA A 132 4.63 -15.66 1.53
CA ALA A 132 4.53 -15.54 2.98
C ALA A 132 5.72 -16.18 3.71
N LYS A 133 6.43 -17.13 3.08
CA LYS A 133 7.54 -17.88 3.69
C LYS A 133 8.89 -17.35 3.22
N ASP A 134 9.90 -17.51 4.07
CA ASP A 134 11.30 -17.24 3.71
C ASP A 134 11.72 -18.06 2.48
N GLN A 135 12.49 -17.44 1.60
CA GLN A 135 12.89 -17.99 0.30
C GLN A 135 14.26 -17.43 -0.06
N ASP A 136 15.08 -18.30 -0.66
CA ASP A 136 16.31 -17.93 -1.30
C ASP A 136 16.01 -17.64 -2.77
N ILE A 137 16.17 -16.38 -3.21
CA ILE A 137 15.79 -15.98 -4.56
C ILE A 137 16.53 -16.76 -5.65
N ASN A 138 17.79 -17.17 -5.43
CA ASN A 138 18.57 -17.87 -6.43
C ASN A 138 18.27 -19.37 -6.46
N ARG A 139 18.08 -19.99 -5.30
CA ARG A 139 17.75 -21.42 -5.20
C ARG A 139 16.30 -21.69 -5.62
N ASP A 140 15.37 -20.88 -5.13
CA ASP A 140 13.94 -21.13 -5.27
C ASP A 140 13.37 -20.56 -6.58
N HIS A 141 14.04 -19.57 -7.19
CA HIS A 141 13.66 -18.97 -8.47
C HIS A 141 14.84 -18.89 -9.45
N PRO A 142 15.39 -20.03 -9.91
CA PRO A 142 16.44 -20.01 -10.92
C PRO A 142 15.90 -19.34 -12.19
N GLY A 143 16.55 -18.27 -12.65
CA GLY A 143 16.10 -17.51 -13.83
C GLY A 143 15.35 -16.21 -13.54
N TRP A 144 15.22 -15.81 -12.26
CA TRP A 144 14.49 -14.60 -11.87
C TRP A 144 14.99 -13.32 -12.55
N ARG A 145 16.28 -13.25 -12.87
CA ARG A 145 16.90 -12.10 -13.55
C ARG A 145 16.39 -11.99 -14.98
N GLU A 146 16.37 -13.11 -15.70
CA GLU A 146 15.92 -13.22 -17.08
C GLU A 146 14.44 -12.89 -17.20
N GLU A 147 13.63 -13.33 -16.23
CA GLU A 147 12.20 -13.00 -16.15
C GLU A 147 11.98 -11.47 -16.04
N ILE A 148 12.66 -10.81 -15.11
CA ILE A 148 12.56 -9.35 -14.96
C ILE A 148 13.10 -8.63 -16.21
N LEU A 149 14.22 -9.09 -16.77
CA LEU A 149 14.78 -8.48 -17.98
C LEU A 149 13.81 -8.58 -19.16
N ALA A 150 13.11 -9.69 -19.32
CA ALA A 150 12.10 -9.84 -20.35
C ALA A 150 10.99 -8.79 -20.21
N ASP A 151 10.48 -8.57 -18.98
CA ASP A 151 9.48 -7.55 -18.72
C ASP A 151 10.00 -6.14 -19.04
N LEU A 152 11.21 -5.80 -18.59
CA LEU A 152 11.79 -4.48 -18.83
C LEU A 152 12.07 -4.22 -20.32
N GLU A 153 12.46 -5.25 -21.08
CA GLU A 153 12.63 -5.16 -22.53
C GLU A 153 11.29 -4.99 -23.24
N GLU A 154 10.25 -5.69 -22.80
CA GLU A 154 8.91 -5.56 -23.36
C GLU A 154 8.34 -4.15 -23.15
N ALA A 155 8.47 -3.59 -21.94
CA ALA A 155 8.11 -2.20 -21.65
C ALA A 155 8.92 -1.21 -22.51
N SER A 156 10.21 -1.45 -22.68
CA SER A 156 11.08 -0.62 -23.51
C SER A 156 10.71 -0.69 -25.00
N ALA A 157 10.29 -1.87 -25.48
CA ALA A 157 9.84 -2.05 -26.85
C ALA A 157 8.52 -1.29 -27.11
N TRP A 158 7.58 -1.33 -26.16
CA TRP A 158 6.36 -0.51 -26.21
C TRP A 158 6.70 0.98 -26.25
N SER A 159 7.62 1.43 -25.38
CA SER A 159 8.06 2.81 -25.31
C SER A 159 8.59 3.31 -26.67
N ARG A 160 9.47 2.53 -27.31
CA ARG A 160 10.02 2.84 -28.64
C ARG A 160 8.95 2.81 -29.74
N LYS A 161 8.03 1.85 -29.69
CA LYS A 161 6.99 1.66 -30.71
C LYS A 161 6.04 2.86 -30.78
N TYR A 162 5.68 3.42 -29.63
CA TYR A 162 4.69 4.49 -29.53
C TYR A 162 5.27 5.87 -29.25
N ASP A 163 6.60 5.99 -29.15
CA ASP A 163 7.32 7.22 -28.77
C ASP A 163 6.78 7.85 -27.48
N LYS A 164 6.58 7.00 -26.47
CA LYS A 164 6.06 7.39 -25.15
C LYS A 164 6.92 6.78 -24.06
N ARG A 165 7.12 7.50 -22.96
CA ARG A 165 7.90 7.00 -21.82
C ARG A 165 7.10 5.96 -21.06
N VAL A 166 7.82 5.12 -20.32
CA VAL A 166 7.25 4.14 -19.38
C VAL A 166 7.69 4.44 -17.96
N TYR A 167 6.83 4.11 -17.01
CA TYR A 167 7.01 4.26 -15.59
C TYR A 167 6.70 2.93 -14.90
N LEU A 168 7.62 2.43 -14.08
CA LEU A 168 7.40 1.26 -13.23
C LEU A 168 6.86 1.74 -11.88
N SER A 169 5.53 1.86 -11.76
CA SER A 169 4.90 2.46 -10.57
C SER A 169 4.98 1.57 -9.34
N GLU A 170 4.98 0.25 -9.54
CA GLU A 170 5.07 -0.71 -8.46
C GLU A 170 5.99 -1.88 -8.80
N TRP A 171 6.95 -2.10 -7.90
CA TRP A 171 7.82 -3.26 -7.86
C TRP A 171 8.43 -3.36 -6.48
N GLY A 172 8.94 -4.54 -6.14
CA GLY A 172 9.60 -4.77 -4.87
C GLY A 172 9.34 -6.16 -4.34
N SER A 173 9.81 -6.39 -3.11
CA SER A 173 9.59 -7.65 -2.41
C SER A 173 9.21 -7.39 -0.97
N ARG A 174 8.51 -8.37 -0.37
CA ARG A 174 8.35 -8.44 1.07
C ARG A 174 9.72 -8.63 1.74
N VAL A 175 9.87 -8.11 2.95
CA VAL A 175 11.09 -8.19 3.77
C VAL A 175 10.98 -9.30 4.82
N ASN A 176 10.31 -10.40 4.48
CA ASN A 176 10.20 -11.61 5.31
C ASN A 176 11.19 -12.70 4.89
N HIS A 177 12.01 -12.43 3.88
CA HIS A 177 13.14 -13.25 3.48
C HIS A 177 14.42 -12.82 4.22
N GLU A 178 15.47 -13.64 4.20
CA GLU A 178 16.80 -13.13 4.56
C GLU A 178 17.13 -11.87 3.73
N VAL A 179 17.44 -10.77 4.42
CA VAL A 179 17.53 -9.45 3.76
C VAL A 179 18.54 -9.42 2.61
N LYS A 180 19.60 -10.24 2.67
CA LYS A 180 20.59 -10.39 1.59
C LYS A 180 19.95 -10.69 0.21
N HIS A 181 18.83 -11.41 0.17
CA HIS A 181 18.12 -11.71 -1.07
C HIS A 181 17.35 -10.49 -1.60
N VAL A 182 16.79 -9.67 -0.71
CA VAL A 182 16.15 -8.39 -1.07
C VAL A 182 17.19 -7.37 -1.51
N GLU A 183 18.37 -7.36 -0.89
CA GLU A 183 19.53 -6.57 -1.33
C GLU A 183 19.99 -6.97 -2.73
N GLU A 184 20.10 -8.28 -3.00
CA GLU A 184 20.49 -8.78 -4.33
C GLU A 184 19.46 -8.42 -5.40
N TYR A 185 18.17 -8.58 -5.07
CA TYR A 185 17.06 -8.19 -5.93
C TYR A 185 17.13 -6.70 -6.30
N THR A 186 17.21 -5.81 -5.30
CA THR A 186 17.25 -4.36 -5.55
C THR A 186 18.56 -3.91 -6.22
N ALA A 187 19.70 -4.54 -5.90
CA ALA A 187 20.97 -4.24 -6.55
C ALA A 187 21.00 -4.64 -8.03
N PHE A 188 20.17 -5.59 -8.44
CA PHE A 188 20.01 -5.97 -9.83
C PHE A 188 19.01 -5.07 -10.56
N VAL A 189 17.80 -4.90 -10.02
CA VAL A 189 16.71 -4.23 -10.72
C VAL A 189 16.99 -2.74 -10.96
N VAL A 190 17.52 -2.02 -9.96
CA VAL A 190 17.74 -0.55 -10.08
C VAL A 190 18.68 -0.18 -11.24
N PRO A 191 19.87 -0.81 -11.39
CA PRO A 191 20.71 -0.57 -12.55
C PRO A 191 20.06 -0.94 -13.88
N GLU A 192 19.28 -2.03 -13.94
CA GLU A 192 18.61 -2.45 -15.17
C GLU A 192 17.51 -1.48 -15.63
N LEU A 193 16.79 -0.87 -14.68
CA LEU A 193 15.86 0.24 -14.97
C LEU A 193 16.60 1.46 -15.51
N SER A 194 17.72 1.84 -14.88
CA SER A 194 18.53 2.98 -15.32
C SER A 194 19.09 2.80 -16.73
N LYS A 195 19.54 1.59 -17.10
CA LYS A 195 20.05 1.28 -18.45
C LYS A 195 19.00 1.50 -19.55
N ARG A 196 17.72 1.39 -19.20
CA ARG A 196 16.57 1.53 -20.11
C ARG A 196 15.88 2.89 -19.99
N GLY A 197 16.35 3.76 -19.09
CA GLY A 197 15.72 5.06 -18.84
C GLY A 197 14.31 4.95 -18.27
N ILE A 198 14.00 3.86 -17.56
CA ILE A 198 12.69 3.63 -16.94
C ILE A 198 12.68 4.33 -15.58
N GLU A 199 11.80 5.32 -15.41
CA GLU A 199 11.52 5.92 -14.11
C GLU A 199 10.68 4.95 -13.26
N TRP A 200 10.81 4.99 -11.94
CA TRP A 200 10.19 3.98 -11.08
C TRP A 200 9.84 4.51 -9.68
N SER A 201 8.89 3.82 -9.03
CA SER A 201 8.62 3.90 -7.60
C SER A 201 8.69 2.51 -6.98
N TYR A 202 9.45 2.37 -5.90
CA TYR A 202 9.54 1.13 -5.15
C TYR A 202 8.36 1.04 -4.18
N TYR A 203 7.68 -0.10 -4.15
CA TYR A 203 6.55 -0.29 -3.25
C TYR A 203 7.04 -0.49 -1.80
N CYS A 204 6.93 0.55 -0.98
CA CYS A 204 7.22 0.50 0.45
C CYS A 204 6.19 1.26 1.30
N GLY A 205 4.98 0.71 1.39
CA GLY A 205 3.95 1.25 2.29
C GLY A 205 4.40 1.28 3.76
N LEU A 206 3.94 2.27 4.52
CA LEU A 206 4.14 2.36 5.96
C LEU A 206 2.80 2.37 6.70
N PHE A 207 2.12 1.22 6.69
CA PHE A 207 0.85 1.05 7.40
C PHE A 207 1.05 0.75 8.89
N SER A 208 2.02 -0.11 9.19
CA SER A 208 2.44 -0.48 10.54
C SER A 208 3.81 -1.13 10.50
N ASN A 209 4.42 -1.33 11.67
CA ASN A 209 5.64 -2.12 11.80
C ASN A 209 5.49 -3.57 11.29
N ALA A 210 4.26 -4.09 11.25
CA ALA A 210 3.98 -5.44 10.79
C ALA A 210 3.85 -5.58 9.26
N TRP A 211 3.84 -4.46 8.52
CA TRP A 211 3.70 -4.49 7.08
C TRP A 211 4.93 -5.10 6.40
N PRO A 212 4.78 -6.18 5.61
CA PRO A 212 5.92 -6.92 5.08
C PRO A 212 6.69 -6.16 4.01
N TYR A 213 6.10 -5.19 3.30
CA TYR A 213 6.83 -4.33 2.35
C TYR A 213 7.43 -3.08 3.01
N GLY A 214 7.25 -2.90 4.33
CA GLY A 214 7.76 -1.75 5.05
C GLY A 214 9.28 -1.83 5.24
N LEU A 215 10.01 -0.90 4.63
CA LEU A 215 11.44 -0.70 4.88
C LEU A 215 11.69 0.05 6.19
N TYR A 216 10.84 1.01 6.51
CA TYR A 216 10.93 1.79 7.74
C TYR A 216 10.25 1.06 8.90
N ASN A 217 10.86 1.16 10.07
CA ASN A 217 10.34 0.71 11.34
C ASN A 217 10.29 1.90 12.32
N SER A 218 9.19 2.05 13.05
CA SER A 218 9.02 3.15 14.02
C SER A 218 10.03 3.15 15.17
N GLU A 219 10.57 1.98 15.54
CA GLU A 219 11.51 1.80 16.64
C GLU A 219 12.97 1.71 16.16
N TRP A 220 13.21 1.16 14.97
CA TRP A 220 14.55 0.92 14.42
C TRP A 220 14.91 1.75 13.19
N GLY A 221 13.99 2.58 12.68
CA GLY A 221 14.20 3.30 11.43
C GLY A 221 14.44 2.35 10.27
N PHE A 222 15.61 2.47 9.64
CA PHE A 222 16.02 1.62 8.51
C PHE A 222 17.05 0.55 8.89
N GLU A 223 17.25 0.31 10.20
CA GLU A 223 18.19 -0.72 10.67
C GLU A 223 17.80 -2.09 10.11
N GLY A 224 18.79 -2.82 9.58
CA GLY A 224 18.60 -4.13 8.97
C GLY A 224 18.12 -4.12 7.52
N VAL A 225 17.89 -2.94 6.91
CA VAL A 225 17.58 -2.80 5.46
C VAL A 225 18.41 -1.71 4.78
N GLU A 226 19.51 -1.29 5.38
CA GLU A 226 20.31 -0.13 4.98
C GLU A 226 20.80 -0.26 3.54
N ARG A 227 21.24 -1.46 3.16
CA ARG A 227 21.73 -1.72 1.81
C ARG A 227 20.61 -1.73 0.77
N VAL A 228 19.40 -2.13 1.13
CA VAL A 228 18.21 -1.98 0.29
C VAL A 228 17.93 -0.49 0.04
N VAL A 229 17.92 0.33 1.11
CA VAL A 229 17.74 1.79 0.99
C VAL A 229 18.84 2.42 0.13
N LYS A 230 20.08 1.97 0.30
CA LYS A 230 21.22 2.45 -0.51
C LYS A 230 21.09 2.07 -1.98
N ASN A 231 20.66 0.85 -2.30
CA ASN A 231 20.42 0.43 -3.67
C ASN A 231 19.35 1.29 -4.34
N LEU A 232 18.27 1.60 -3.62
CA LEU A 232 17.15 2.39 -4.14
C LEU A 232 17.50 3.87 -4.28
N THR A 233 18.19 4.46 -3.31
CA THR A 233 18.34 5.93 -3.22
C THR A 233 19.73 6.44 -3.59
N GLY A 234 20.72 5.54 -3.69
CA GLY A 234 22.13 5.89 -3.79
C GLY A 234 22.71 6.55 -2.53
N LYS A 235 21.96 6.59 -1.42
CA LYS A 235 22.32 7.27 -0.18
C LYS A 235 22.24 6.33 1.01
N GLU A 236 23.09 6.57 2.01
CA GLU A 236 22.94 5.93 3.30
C GLU A 236 21.63 6.41 3.96
N PRO A 237 20.88 5.50 4.63
CA PRO A 237 19.73 5.93 5.41
C PRO A 237 20.14 6.91 6.53
N PRO A 238 19.24 7.80 6.95
CA PRO A 238 19.50 8.67 8.09
C PRO A 238 19.77 7.83 9.34
N LYS A 239 20.84 8.19 10.09
CA LYS A 239 21.20 7.52 11.35
C LYS A 239 20.20 7.78 12.46
N GLU A 240 19.59 8.96 12.44
CA GLU A 240 18.55 9.37 13.38
C GLU A 240 17.24 9.48 12.61
N VAL A 241 16.23 8.77 13.11
CA VAL A 241 14.85 8.87 12.61
C VAL A 241 13.95 9.34 13.73
N PRO A 242 12.95 10.19 13.45
CA PRO A 242 11.98 10.58 14.46
C PRO A 242 11.19 9.36 14.91
N SER A 243 10.97 9.23 16.23
CA SER A 243 10.07 8.20 16.72
C SER A 243 8.67 8.42 16.15
N THR A 244 8.06 7.37 15.62
CA THR A 244 6.68 7.40 15.14
C THR A 244 5.78 6.58 16.05
N ASN A 245 4.48 6.84 16.02
CA ASN A 245 3.52 6.07 16.79
C ASN A 245 3.40 4.65 16.19
N GLN A 246 3.52 3.64 17.04
CA GLN A 246 3.33 2.24 16.65
C GLN A 246 1.85 1.85 16.58
N ILE A 247 0.99 2.60 17.29
CA ILE A 247 -0.45 2.38 17.30
C ILE A 247 -1.02 2.86 15.96
N VAL A 248 -1.58 1.93 15.20
CA VAL A 248 -2.20 2.19 13.89
C VAL A 248 -3.55 2.88 14.12
N ASN A 249 -3.94 3.80 13.24
CA ASN A 249 -5.22 4.52 13.34
C ASN A 249 -5.46 5.10 14.77
N SER A 250 -4.42 5.69 15.35
CA SER A 250 -4.43 6.19 16.74
C SER A 250 -5.25 7.47 16.95
N ASP A 251 -5.57 8.17 15.86
CA ASP A 251 -6.41 9.37 15.81
C ASP A 251 -7.83 9.08 15.27
N PHE A 252 -8.11 7.80 14.98
CA PHE A 252 -9.41 7.28 14.56
C PHE A 252 -9.93 7.87 13.25
N GLN A 253 -9.06 8.42 12.38
CA GLN A 253 -9.50 8.98 11.09
C GLN A 253 -10.02 7.89 10.14
N LEU A 254 -9.54 6.66 10.26
CA LEU A 254 -10.00 5.50 9.49
C LEU A 254 -11.16 4.76 10.17
N ASP A 255 -12.05 5.49 10.86
CA ASP A 255 -13.19 4.95 11.60
C ASP A 255 -12.74 3.87 12.60
N LEU A 256 -13.33 2.66 12.49
CA LEU A 256 -13.08 1.50 13.32
C LEU A 256 -12.05 0.54 12.70
N ALA A 257 -11.44 0.90 11.58
CA ALA A 257 -10.39 0.10 10.95
C ALA A 257 -9.22 -0.09 11.94
N ASP A 258 -8.56 -1.24 11.87
CA ASP A 258 -7.40 -1.62 12.71
C ASP A 258 -7.65 -1.75 14.22
N TRP A 259 -8.90 -1.60 14.66
CA TRP A 259 -9.30 -1.80 16.05
C TRP A 259 -10.27 -2.97 16.17
N ASN A 260 -9.98 -3.91 17.05
CA ASN A 260 -10.81 -5.06 17.35
C ASN A 260 -11.46 -4.93 18.73
N SER A 261 -12.52 -5.71 18.95
CA SER A 261 -13.21 -5.74 20.24
C SER A 261 -13.53 -7.17 20.65
N SER A 262 -13.49 -7.43 21.96
CA SER A 262 -14.11 -8.63 22.51
C SER A 262 -15.61 -8.65 22.22
N GLU A 263 -16.23 -9.82 22.25
CA GLU A 263 -17.69 -9.99 22.12
C GLU A 263 -18.53 -9.22 23.17
N TYR A 264 -17.90 -8.75 24.25
CA TYR A 264 -18.54 -7.95 25.31
C TYR A 264 -18.49 -6.43 25.07
N VAL A 265 -18.11 -5.99 23.88
CA VAL A 265 -17.95 -4.58 23.53
C VAL A 265 -18.64 -4.29 22.22
N ILE A 266 -19.51 -3.28 22.21
CA ILE A 266 -20.07 -2.71 21.00
C ILE A 266 -19.27 -1.44 20.65
N LYS A 267 -18.64 -1.44 19.47
CA LYS A 267 -17.89 -0.29 18.95
C LYS A 267 -18.79 0.59 18.07
N GLY A 268 -18.57 1.89 18.12
CA GLY A 268 -19.12 2.87 17.19
C GLY A 268 -18.17 4.06 17.06
N THR A 269 -18.52 5.04 16.24
CA THR A 269 -17.78 6.30 16.10
C THR A 269 -18.52 7.44 16.80
N ALA A 270 -17.76 8.48 17.17
CA ALA A 270 -18.29 9.71 17.73
C ALA A 270 -17.54 10.92 17.13
N ASP A 271 -18.08 11.45 16.05
CA ASP A 271 -17.49 12.57 15.31
C ASP A 271 -17.57 13.86 16.12
N GLY A 272 -16.49 14.64 16.13
CA GLY A 272 -16.42 15.89 16.91
C GLY A 272 -16.16 15.71 18.40
N GLN A 273 -16.11 14.48 18.92
CA GLN A 273 -15.98 14.20 20.36
C GLN A 273 -14.57 13.77 20.78
N GLY A 274 -13.65 13.66 19.81
CA GLY A 274 -12.23 13.40 20.04
C GLY A 274 -11.43 14.65 20.39
N VAL A 275 -10.11 14.46 20.51
CA VAL A 275 -9.18 15.53 20.87
C VAL A 275 -9.21 16.62 19.80
N GLY A 276 -9.39 17.87 20.21
CA GLY A 276 -9.46 18.99 19.26
C GLY A 276 -10.69 18.94 18.33
N GLY A 277 -11.74 18.20 18.69
CA GLY A 277 -12.92 18.02 17.83
C GLY A 277 -12.72 16.96 16.74
N SER A 278 -11.71 16.10 16.87
CA SER A 278 -11.54 14.95 15.98
C SER A 278 -12.64 13.90 16.19
N ARG A 279 -12.61 12.84 15.39
CA ARG A 279 -13.36 11.61 15.67
C ARG A 279 -12.80 10.90 16.91
N ALA A 280 -13.67 10.17 17.62
CA ALA A 280 -13.31 9.22 18.67
C ALA A 280 -13.98 7.86 18.44
N ILE A 281 -13.40 6.79 18.97
CA ILE A 281 -14.10 5.50 19.11
C ILE A 281 -15.04 5.58 20.32
N ARG A 282 -16.32 5.29 20.10
CA ARG A 282 -17.31 5.07 21.14
C ARG A 282 -17.34 3.59 21.51
N VAL A 283 -17.21 3.32 22.80
CA VAL A 283 -17.21 1.98 23.38
C VAL A 283 -18.41 1.85 24.29
N HIS A 284 -19.33 0.95 23.97
CA HIS A 284 -20.42 0.57 24.85
C HIS A 284 -20.17 -0.83 25.42
N VAL A 285 -20.10 -0.91 26.75
CA VAL A 285 -19.99 -2.17 27.48
C VAL A 285 -21.35 -2.47 28.10
N PRO A 286 -22.13 -3.43 27.55
CA PRO A 286 -23.37 -3.85 28.19
C PRO A 286 -23.09 -4.48 29.56
N PHE A 287 -24.12 -4.72 30.37
CA PHE A 287 -23.98 -5.35 31.69
C PHE A 287 -23.34 -6.75 31.59
N VAL A 288 -22.02 -6.80 31.63
CA VAL A 288 -21.21 -8.01 31.62
C VAL A 288 -20.67 -8.21 33.03
N PRO A 289 -20.96 -9.34 33.69
CA PRO A 289 -20.35 -9.65 34.98
C PRO A 289 -18.86 -9.89 34.78
N MET A 290 -18.07 -8.83 34.97
CA MET A 290 -16.62 -8.79 34.86
C MET A 290 -15.97 -9.91 35.68
N ASP A 291 -14.81 -10.38 35.23
CA ASP A 291 -13.97 -11.36 35.95
C ASP A 291 -14.62 -12.75 36.17
N THR A 292 -15.80 -12.99 35.60
CA THR A 292 -16.38 -14.34 35.50
C THR A 292 -15.69 -15.13 34.40
N PHE A 293 -15.64 -16.46 34.53
CA PHE A 293 -15.05 -17.32 33.51
C PHE A 293 -16.04 -17.51 32.34
N ASP A 294 -15.55 -17.36 31.12
CA ASP A 294 -16.25 -17.75 29.91
C ASP A 294 -15.83 -19.18 29.51
N PRO A 295 -16.74 -20.16 29.57
CA PRO A 295 -16.42 -21.54 29.25
C PRO A 295 -16.19 -21.80 27.75
N GLU A 296 -16.75 -20.98 26.87
CA GLU A 296 -16.61 -21.11 25.42
C GLU A 296 -15.23 -20.58 24.98
N MET A 297 -14.88 -19.38 25.46
CA MET A 297 -13.59 -18.74 25.17
C MET A 297 -12.45 -19.22 26.08
N LYS A 298 -12.74 -20.04 27.09
CA LYS A 298 -11.79 -20.58 28.08
C LYS A 298 -10.94 -19.51 28.78
N ARG A 299 -11.51 -18.33 29.03
CA ARG A 299 -10.82 -17.18 29.66
C ARG A 299 -11.79 -16.35 30.50
N LYS A 300 -11.27 -15.41 31.30
CA LYS A 300 -12.13 -14.46 32.03
C LYS A 300 -12.81 -13.48 31.06
N LYS A 301 -14.05 -13.10 31.37
CA LYS A 301 -14.79 -12.06 30.68
C LYS A 301 -14.13 -10.71 30.94
N THR A 302 -13.44 -10.20 29.93
CA THR A 302 -12.79 -8.89 29.95
C THR A 302 -13.20 -8.12 28.71
N PRO A 303 -14.15 -7.16 28.81
CA PRO A 303 -14.48 -6.23 27.74
C PRO A 303 -13.23 -5.47 27.32
N SER A 304 -12.82 -5.67 26.07
CA SER A 304 -11.52 -5.21 25.58
C SER A 304 -11.68 -4.56 24.21
N LEU A 305 -10.94 -3.47 24.02
CA LEU A 305 -10.60 -2.89 22.72
C LEU A 305 -9.10 -3.13 22.50
N TYR A 306 -8.70 -3.67 21.36
CA TYR A 306 -7.31 -4.04 21.11
C TYR A 306 -6.94 -3.94 19.64
N GLN A 307 -5.65 -3.79 19.36
CA GLN A 307 -5.08 -4.02 18.03
C GLN A 307 -4.36 -5.37 18.06
N GLN A 308 -4.53 -6.15 16.99
CA GLN A 308 -3.80 -7.39 16.82
C GLN A 308 -3.23 -7.47 15.42
N TYR A 309 -2.15 -8.23 15.29
CA TYR A 309 -1.73 -8.70 13.97
C TYR A 309 -2.67 -9.83 13.56
N GLU A 310 -3.36 -9.68 12.43
CA GLU A 310 -4.34 -10.66 11.97
C GLU A 310 -3.64 -11.91 11.40
N PRO A 311 -3.81 -13.09 12.02
CA PRO A 311 -3.09 -14.30 11.62
C PRO A 311 -3.54 -14.88 10.27
N ASP A 312 -4.70 -14.49 9.77
CA ASP A 312 -5.26 -14.90 8.47
C ASP A 312 -5.04 -13.85 7.37
N TRP A 313 -4.31 -12.77 7.66
CA TRP A 313 -4.08 -11.72 6.70
C TRP A 313 -3.39 -12.25 5.44
N GLN A 314 -3.90 -11.91 4.26
CA GLN A 314 -3.32 -12.31 2.96
C GLN A 314 -1.88 -11.79 2.76
N PHE A 315 -1.50 -10.75 3.49
CA PHE A 315 -0.15 -10.20 3.52
C PHE A 315 0.68 -10.70 4.71
N ARG A 316 0.27 -11.80 5.36
CA ARG A 316 1.01 -12.35 6.48
C ARG A 316 2.42 -12.78 6.07
N ALA A 317 3.39 -12.47 6.93
CA ALA A 317 4.78 -12.88 6.83
C ALA A 317 5.07 -13.98 7.86
N MET A 318 5.77 -15.03 7.45
CA MET A 318 6.11 -16.23 8.24
C MET A 318 7.60 -16.60 8.09
N GLY A 319 8.49 -15.60 8.01
CA GLY A 319 9.93 -15.82 7.87
C GLY A 319 10.61 -16.24 9.17
N ILE A 320 11.52 -17.22 9.11
CA ILE A 320 12.24 -17.77 10.27
C ILE A 320 13.28 -16.78 10.82
N ASN A 321 13.91 -16.00 9.93
CA ASN A 321 15.06 -15.18 10.30
C ASN A 321 14.72 -13.69 10.52
N HIS A 322 13.67 -13.13 9.89
CA HIS A 322 13.45 -11.67 9.86
C HIS A 322 11.98 -11.22 10.04
N ALA A 323 11.07 -12.07 10.53
CA ALA A 323 9.68 -11.66 10.75
C ALA A 323 9.39 -11.13 12.16
N ASN A 324 10.34 -10.38 12.77
CA ASN A 324 10.03 -9.43 13.85
C ASN A 324 9.22 -8.25 13.26
N LYS A 325 8.06 -8.54 12.69
CA LYS A 325 7.15 -7.57 12.09
C LYS A 325 5.86 -7.70 12.89
N TYR A 326 5.90 -7.12 14.09
CA TYR A 326 4.77 -7.06 15.01
C TYR A 326 4.22 -5.65 15.03
N THR A 327 2.92 -5.52 15.31
CA THR A 327 2.27 -4.21 15.43
C THR A 327 2.98 -3.34 16.48
N ILE A 328 3.36 -3.93 17.61
CA ILE A 328 4.10 -3.28 18.69
C ILE A 328 5.43 -3.99 18.90
N GLN A 329 6.51 -3.23 18.96
CA GLN A 329 7.86 -3.71 19.19
C GLN A 329 8.59 -2.79 20.16
N LEU A 330 9.26 -3.38 21.14
CA LEU A 330 9.88 -2.66 22.24
C LEU A 330 11.33 -3.12 22.41
N ARG A 331 12.23 -2.18 22.67
CA ARG A 331 13.62 -2.45 23.01
C ARG A 331 13.75 -2.74 24.50
N ARG A 332 14.58 -3.73 24.81
CA ARG A 332 14.91 -4.09 26.19
C ARG A 332 15.51 -2.88 26.91
N SER A 333 15.10 -2.70 28.17
CA SER A 333 15.58 -1.61 29.05
C SER A 333 15.14 -0.19 28.65
N ASN A 334 14.27 -0.03 27.65
CA ASN A 334 13.65 1.25 27.32
C ASN A 334 12.35 1.48 28.10
N ILE A 335 12.04 2.75 28.38
CA ILE A 335 10.78 3.17 29.00
C ILE A 335 9.90 3.78 27.92
N TYR A 336 8.69 3.24 27.77
CA TYR A 336 7.70 3.71 26.81
C TYR A 336 6.55 4.39 27.54
N LYS A 337 6.14 5.56 27.03
CA LYS A 337 4.97 6.28 27.54
C LYS A 337 3.79 6.04 26.60
N ILE A 338 2.75 5.41 27.12
CA ILE A 338 1.46 5.28 26.43
C ILE A 338 0.53 6.36 27.00
N SER A 339 -0.05 7.17 26.13
CA SER A 339 -1.01 8.22 26.49
C SER A 339 -2.26 8.06 25.64
N PHE A 340 -3.43 8.25 26.26
CA PHE A 340 -4.72 8.17 25.60
C PHE A 340 -5.64 9.23 26.19
N PHE A 341 -6.56 9.72 25.38
CA PHE A 341 -7.64 10.60 25.82
C PHE A 341 -8.93 9.79 25.86
N ALA A 342 -9.62 9.82 26.99
CA ALA A 342 -10.88 9.12 27.19
C ALA A 342 -11.87 10.03 27.92
N LYS A 343 -13.15 9.86 27.58
CA LYS A 343 -14.27 10.55 28.22
C LYS A 343 -15.35 9.52 28.55
N CYS A 344 -15.87 9.57 29.77
CA CYS A 344 -17.06 8.82 30.15
C CYS A 344 -18.27 9.75 30.00
N GLU A 345 -19.27 9.36 29.20
CA GLU A 345 -20.46 10.18 28.98
C GLU A 345 -21.35 10.25 30.22
N VAL A 346 -21.45 9.14 30.96
CA VAL A 346 -22.30 9.01 32.14
C VAL A 346 -21.56 8.21 33.22
N GLY A 347 -21.53 8.75 34.44
CA GLY A 347 -20.96 8.07 35.60
C GLY A 347 -19.44 8.06 35.61
N GLN A 348 -18.86 6.93 36.04
CA GLN A 348 -17.42 6.73 36.12
C GLN A 348 -17.04 5.44 35.42
N ALA A 349 -15.93 5.47 34.67
CA ALA A 349 -15.35 4.31 34.04
C ALA A 349 -13.87 4.17 34.46
N ARG A 350 -13.39 2.94 34.54
CA ARG A 350 -11.98 2.63 34.74
C ARG A 350 -11.43 1.98 33.48
N LEU A 351 -10.40 2.59 32.89
CA LEU A 351 -9.62 1.94 31.85
C LEU A 351 -8.42 1.23 32.46
N GLN A 352 -8.12 0.04 31.96
CA GLN A 352 -6.87 -0.66 32.23
C GLN A 352 -6.14 -0.86 30.91
N ILE A 353 -4.84 -0.59 30.90
CA ILE A 353 -3.98 -0.84 29.73
C ILE A 353 -3.11 -2.03 30.04
N ARG A 354 -3.00 -2.93 29.07
CA ARG A 354 -2.19 -4.13 29.16
C ARG A 354 -1.55 -4.42 27.79
N LEU A 355 -0.30 -4.84 27.81
CA LEU A 355 0.28 -5.66 26.74
C LEU A 355 -0.06 -7.12 27.05
N GLY A 356 -0.68 -7.82 26.10
CA GLY A 356 -1.18 -9.17 26.32
C GLY A 356 -1.46 -9.90 25.01
N HIS A 357 -1.83 -11.17 25.12
CA HIS A 357 -2.19 -11.96 23.95
C HIS A 357 -3.57 -11.50 23.48
N ALA A 358 -3.67 -11.15 22.21
CA ALA A 358 -4.96 -11.06 21.57
C ALA A 358 -5.55 -12.48 21.46
N PRO A 359 -6.89 -12.64 21.47
CA PRO A 359 -7.55 -13.94 21.65
C PRO A 359 -7.11 -15.01 20.65
N ASP A 360 -6.76 -14.59 19.43
CA ASP A 360 -6.49 -15.47 18.28
C ASP A 360 -4.99 -15.55 17.92
N ASN A 361 -4.13 -14.87 18.69
CA ASN A 361 -2.71 -14.80 18.38
C ASN A 361 -1.92 -15.87 19.15
N GLU A 362 -1.00 -16.55 18.45
CA GLU A 362 -0.01 -17.43 19.06
C GLU A 362 0.76 -16.69 20.17
N PRO A 363 1.07 -17.34 21.31
CA PRO A 363 1.90 -16.78 22.38
C PRO A 363 3.33 -16.46 21.92
N VAL A 364 3.54 -15.32 21.27
CA VAL A 364 4.88 -14.84 20.95
C VAL A 364 5.19 -13.67 21.86
N ILE A 365 5.74 -13.99 23.02
CA ILE A 365 6.40 -13.00 23.86
C ILE A 365 7.83 -13.50 24.00
N TRP A 366 8.76 -12.71 23.46
CA TRP A 366 10.20 -12.88 23.48
C TRP A 366 10.79 -13.87 22.49
N THR A 367 11.33 -13.34 21.39
CA THR A 367 12.63 -13.80 20.90
C THR A 367 13.67 -12.83 21.45
N SER A 368 14.55 -13.33 22.34
CA SER A 368 15.72 -12.57 22.77
C SER A 368 16.68 -12.37 21.63
#